data_AF-A0A2N5AB47-F1
#
_entry.id   AF-A0A2N5AB47-F1
#
_cell.length_a   1.000
_cell.length_b   1.000
_cell.length_c   1.000
_cell.angle_alpha   90.00
_cell.angle_beta   90.00
_cell.angle_gamma   90.00
#
_symmetry.space_group_name_H-M   'P 1'
#
loop_
_entity.id
_entity.type
_entity.pdbx_description
1 polymer ?
#
loop_
_entity_poly.entity_id
_entity_poly.type
_entity_poly.pdbx_seq_one_letter_code
_entity_poly.pdbx_strand_id
1 'polypeptide(L)'
;MSLNMFWFLPTHGDGRYLGTEEGARPVDYGYLQQIAQTADRLGFTGVLIPTGRSCEDAWLVAASMIPVTQRLKFLVALRPSVVSPTVAARQAATLD
;
A
#
# COMPACT_ATOMS: atom_id res chain seq x y z
N MET A 1 13.99 14.81 18.51
CA MET A 1 13.86 13.69 17.54
C MET A 1 12.37 13.52 17.25
N SER A 2 11.96 13.62 15.99
CA SER A 2 10.55 13.41 15.58
C SER A 2 10.30 11.96 15.16
N LEU A 3 9.12 11.43 15.45
CA LEU A 3 8.69 10.10 15.02
C LEU A 3 8.20 10.15 13.56
N ASN A 4 8.54 9.12 12.78
CA ASN A 4 7.98 8.91 11.45
C ASN A 4 6.76 7.99 11.54
N MET A 5 5.58 8.55 11.36
CA MET A 5 4.33 7.80 11.47
C MET A 5 3.97 7.19 10.12
N PHE A 6 3.70 5.89 10.10
CA PHE A 6 3.25 5.16 8.92
C PHE A 6 1.84 4.61 9.14
N TRP A 7 1.08 4.50 8.05
CA TRP A 7 -0.20 3.81 8.02
C TRP A 7 -0.12 2.51 7.20
N PHE A 8 -1.22 1.79 7.06
CA PHE A 8 -1.30 0.52 6.34
C PHE A 8 -2.40 0.58 5.27
N LEU A 9 -2.10 0.12 4.05
CA LEU A 9 -3.13 -0.06 3.01
C LEU A 9 -3.67 -1.50 3.07
N PRO A 10 -4.97 -1.68 3.33
CA PRO A 10 -5.56 -3.00 3.61
C PRO A 10 -5.88 -3.77 2.31
N THR A 11 -4.87 -4.08 1.49
CA THR A 11 -5.07 -4.74 0.18
C THR A 11 -5.52 -6.20 0.25
N HIS A 12 -5.74 -6.75 1.45
CA HIS A 12 -6.28 -8.10 1.68
C HIS A 12 -7.76 -8.08 2.15
N GLY A 13 -8.31 -6.91 2.45
CA GLY A 13 -9.62 -6.77 3.08
C GLY A 13 -9.56 -5.81 4.26
N ASP A 14 -10.65 -5.10 4.50
CA ASP A 14 -10.83 -4.21 5.63
C ASP A 14 -12.23 -4.40 6.22
N GLY A 15 -12.43 -4.00 7.47
CA GLY A 15 -13.71 -4.23 8.13
C GLY A 15 -13.72 -3.81 9.58
N ARG A 16 -14.93 -3.84 10.17
CA ARG A 16 -15.12 -3.48 11.57
C ARG A 16 -14.80 -4.61 12.54
N TYR A 17 -14.97 -5.86 12.10
CA TYR A 17 -14.86 -7.06 12.92
C TYR A 17 -13.84 -8.02 12.32
N LEU A 18 -13.12 -8.73 13.19
CA LEU A 18 -12.09 -9.70 12.79
C LEU A 18 -12.72 -11.07 12.51
N GLY A 19 -12.22 -11.77 11.49
CA GLY A 19 -12.58 -13.17 11.22
C GLY A 19 -14.03 -13.41 10.77
N THR A 20 -14.71 -12.37 10.28
CA THR A 20 -16.10 -12.43 9.79
C THR A 20 -16.29 -11.50 8.60
N GLU A 21 -17.26 -11.82 7.74
CA GLU A 21 -17.73 -10.95 6.65
C GLU A 21 -18.73 -9.90 7.14
N GLU A 22 -19.27 -10.07 8.36
CA GLU A 22 -20.13 -9.06 8.96
C GLU A 22 -19.36 -7.75 9.13
N GLY A 23 -19.86 -6.66 8.54
CA GLY A 23 -19.17 -5.37 8.58
C GLY A 23 -17.85 -5.32 7.80
N ALA A 24 -17.59 -6.29 6.92
CA ALA A 24 -16.51 -6.23 5.95
C ALA A 24 -16.75 -5.10 4.94
N ARG A 25 -15.68 -4.49 4.48
CA ARG A 25 -15.69 -3.45 3.47
C ARG A 25 -14.97 -3.95 2.22
N PRO A 26 -15.62 -3.92 1.05
CA PRO A 26 -14.96 -4.21 -0.21
C PRO A 26 -13.76 -3.27 -0.41
N VAL A 27 -12.61 -3.85 -0.76
CA VAL A 27 -11.39 -3.10 -1.02
C VAL A 27 -11.24 -2.92 -2.52
N ASP A 28 -11.55 -1.73 -2.99
CA ASP A 28 -11.35 -1.31 -4.37
C ASP A 28 -10.34 -0.16 -4.48
N TYR A 29 -10.05 0.28 -5.70
CA TYR A 29 -9.14 1.40 -5.95
C TYR A 29 -9.59 2.69 -5.25
N GLY A 30 -10.88 3.02 -5.31
CA GLY A 30 -11.41 4.25 -4.72
C GLY A 30 -11.24 4.27 -3.20
N TYR A 31 -11.45 3.13 -2.55
CA TYR A 31 -11.25 2.96 -1.12
C TYR A 31 -9.77 3.10 -0.72
N LEU A 32 -8.86 2.44 -1.45
CA LEU A 32 -7.42 2.56 -1.21
C LEU A 32 -6.94 4.00 -1.44
N GLN A 33 -7.44 4.67 -2.47
CA GLN A 33 -7.18 6.09 -2.74
C GLN A 33 -7.62 6.98 -1.58
N GLN A 34 -8.81 6.73 -1.02
CA GLN A 34 -9.31 7.49 0.13
C GLN A 34 -8.37 7.38 1.33
N ILE A 35 -7.87 6.19 1.64
CA ILE A 35 -6.92 5.97 2.74
C ILE A 35 -5.59 6.67 2.44
N ALA A 36 -5.03 6.47 1.25
CA ALA A 36 -3.76 7.05 0.84
C ALA A 36 -3.80 8.59 0.89
N GLN A 37 -4.82 9.22 0.29
CA GLN A 37 -5.00 10.68 0.34
C GLN A 37 -5.21 11.22 1.75
N THR A 38 -5.84 10.44 2.63
CA THR A 38 -6.04 10.84 4.02
C THR A 38 -4.73 10.78 4.80
N ALA A 39 -3.96 9.69 4.67
CA ALA A 39 -2.63 9.58 5.25
C ALA A 39 -1.70 10.70 4.75
N ASP A 40 -1.72 10.96 3.44
CA ASP A 40 -0.95 12.02 2.79
C ASP A 40 -1.28 13.40 3.39
N ARG A 41 -2.56 13.76 3.49
CA ARG A 41 -3.02 15.05 4.03
C ARG A 41 -2.79 15.20 5.54
N LEU A 42 -2.90 14.11 6.31
CA LEU A 42 -2.66 14.13 7.76
C LEU A 42 -1.17 14.15 8.13
N GLY A 43 -0.27 14.03 7.15
CA GLY A 43 1.17 14.16 7.37
C GLY A 43 1.85 12.86 7.81
N PHE A 44 1.26 11.71 7.49
CA PHE A 44 1.98 10.44 7.61
C PHE A 44 3.18 10.44 6.67
N THR A 45 4.29 9.84 7.12
CA THR A 45 5.50 9.69 6.32
C THR A 45 5.28 8.75 5.14
N GLY A 46 4.44 7.73 5.31
CA GLY A 46 4.14 6.77 4.26
C GLY A 46 3.12 5.72 4.68
N VAL A 47 2.88 4.78 3.76
CA VAL A 47 2.04 3.61 3.96
C VAL A 47 2.80 2.33 3.66
N LEU A 48 2.61 1.32 4.50
CA LEU A 48 2.99 -0.05 4.20
C LEU A 48 1.91 -0.68 3.30
N ILE A 49 2.33 -1.30 2.21
CA ILE A 49 1.47 -2.06 1.31
C ILE A 49 1.87 -3.54 1.40
N PRO A 50 0.99 -4.42 1.91
CA PRO A 50 1.35 -5.80 2.19
C PRO A 50 1.51 -6.61 0.90
N THR A 51 2.15 -7.77 1.01
CA THR A 51 2.25 -8.74 -0.07
C THR A 51 1.81 -10.12 0.42
N GLY A 52 1.23 -10.92 -0.47
CA GLY A 52 0.68 -12.23 -0.14
C GLY A 52 -0.23 -12.73 -1.27
N ARG A 53 -0.63 -14.01 -1.22
CA ARG A 53 -1.60 -14.54 -2.20
C ARG A 53 -3.00 -13.95 -2.03
N SER A 54 -3.32 -13.48 -0.83
CA SER A 54 -4.59 -12.86 -0.47
C SER A 54 -4.59 -11.34 -0.64
N CYS A 55 -3.49 -10.74 -1.12
CA CYS A 55 -3.35 -9.31 -1.32
C CYS A 55 -3.28 -9.00 -2.81
N GLU A 56 -3.83 -7.86 -3.21
CA GLU A 56 -3.49 -7.25 -4.50
C GLU A 56 -1.98 -6.93 -4.59
N ASP A 57 -1.44 -6.87 -5.82
CA ASP A 57 -0.01 -6.64 -6.03
C ASP A 57 0.42 -5.25 -5.50
N ALA A 58 1.35 -5.26 -4.55
CA ALA A 58 1.79 -4.04 -3.85
C ALA A 58 2.44 -3.00 -4.78
N TRP A 59 3.13 -3.44 -5.84
CA TRP A 59 3.83 -2.54 -6.76
C TRP A 59 2.83 -1.80 -7.64
N LEU A 60 1.82 -2.49 -8.15
CA LEU A 60 0.75 -1.87 -8.93
C LEU A 60 -0.12 -0.94 -8.07
N VAL A 61 -0.45 -1.35 -6.84
CA VAL A 61 -1.18 -0.47 -5.91
C VAL A 61 -0.39 0.81 -5.65
N ALA A 62 0.91 0.71 -5.31
CA ALA A 62 1.76 1.88 -5.09
C ALA A 62 1.78 2.82 -6.32
N ALA A 63 2.06 2.27 -7.50
CA ALA A 63 2.14 3.05 -8.74
C ALA A 63 0.82 3.79 -9.05
N SER A 64 -0.32 3.15 -8.79
CA SER A 64 -1.65 3.73 -9.02
C SER A 64 -2.01 4.88 -8.06
N MET A 65 -1.28 5.01 -6.95
CA MET A 65 -1.47 6.06 -5.95
C MET A 65 -0.59 7.30 -6.20
N ILE A 66 0.40 7.21 -7.09
CA ILE A 66 1.29 8.32 -7.45
C ILE A 66 0.53 9.57 -7.91
N PRO A 67 -0.38 9.52 -8.91
CA PRO A 67 -1.03 10.74 -9.40
C PRO A 67 -2.03 11.37 -8.41
N VAL A 68 -2.33 10.68 -7.30
CA VAL A 68 -3.38 11.06 -6.35
C VAL A 68 -2.85 11.39 -4.96
N THR A 69 -1.53 11.35 -4.74
CA THR A 69 -0.84 11.74 -3.50
C THR A 69 0.36 12.65 -3.82
N GLN A 70 0.83 13.43 -2.85
CA GLN A 70 1.90 14.42 -3.08
C GLN A 70 3.19 14.16 -2.30
N ARG A 71 3.10 13.67 -1.06
CA ARG A 71 4.27 13.52 -0.17
C ARG A 71 4.38 12.15 0.50
N LEU A 72 3.32 11.34 0.44
CA LEU A 72 3.24 10.02 1.02
C LEU A 72 4.23 9.06 0.36
N LYS A 73 5.09 8.41 1.16
CA LYS A 73 5.97 7.33 0.67
C LYS A 73 5.26 5.98 0.64
N PHE A 74 5.61 5.14 -0.32
CA PHE A 74 5.08 3.79 -0.43
C PHE A 74 6.13 2.76 0.00
N LEU A 75 5.93 2.12 1.15
CA LEU A 75 6.75 1.01 1.60
C LEU A 75 6.18 -0.29 1.00
N VAL A 76 6.72 -0.69 -0.15
CA VAL A 76 6.35 -1.91 -0.87
C VAL A 76 7.24 -3.08 -0.48
N ALA A 77 6.67 -4.28 -0.36
CA ALA A 77 7.42 -5.49 -0.01
C ALA A 77 8.11 -6.13 -1.24
N LEU A 78 9.37 -6.52 -1.07
CA LEU A 78 10.13 -7.29 -2.06
C LEU A 78 10.13 -8.77 -1.67
N ARG A 79 9.79 -9.67 -2.61
CA ARG A 79 9.76 -11.13 -2.41
C ARG A 79 10.93 -11.81 -3.14
N PRO A 80 12.06 -12.12 -2.45
CA PRO A 80 13.33 -12.46 -3.11
C PRO A 80 13.29 -13.67 -4.05
N SER A 81 12.54 -14.71 -3.71
CA SER A 81 12.47 -15.94 -4.50
C SER A 81 11.37 -15.95 -5.57
N VAL A 82 10.59 -14.87 -5.68
CA VAL A 82 9.42 -14.79 -6.59
C VAL A 82 9.71 -13.98 -7.84
N VAL A 83 10.53 -12.94 -7.71
CA VAL A 83 10.89 -12.03 -8.82
C VAL A 83 12.40 -12.04 -9.00
N SER A 84 12.86 -12.03 -10.25
CA SER A 84 14.29 -11.87 -10.55
C SER A 84 14.83 -10.58 -9.91
N PRO A 85 15.99 -10.61 -9.22
CA PRO A 85 16.54 -9.43 -8.56
C PRO A 85 16.76 -8.28 -9.53
N THR A 86 17.13 -8.56 -10.78
CA THR A 86 17.31 -7.53 -11.83
C THR A 86 15.97 -6.89 -12.24
N VAL A 87 14.89 -7.67 -12.27
CA VAL A 87 13.55 -7.15 -12.54
C VAL A 87 13.06 -6.30 -11.37
N ALA A 88 13.23 -6.78 -10.14
CA ALA A 88 12.86 -6.04 -8.94
C ALA A 88 13.63 -4.71 -8.83
N ALA A 89 14.92 -4.71 -9.15
CA ALA A 89 15.73 -3.48 -9.18
C ALA A 89 15.23 -2.48 -10.23
N ARG A 90 14.85 -2.95 -11.43
CA ARG A 90 14.27 -2.09 -12.47
C ARG A 90 12.91 -1.52 -12.06
N GLN A 91 12.06 -2.34 -11.43
CA GLN A 91 10.77 -1.89 -10.91
C GLN A 91 10.94 -0.86 -9.78
N ALA A 92 11.88 -1.09 -8.86
CA ALA A 92 12.23 -0.12 -7.81
C ALA A 92 12.64 1.23 -8.40
N ALA A 93 13.56 1.23 -9.36
CA ALA A 93 14.01 2.45 -10.03
C ALA A 93 12.93 3.13 -10.90
N THR A 94 11.84 2.43 -11.23
CA THR A 94 10.71 2.99 -11.97
C THR A 94 9.63 3.56 -11.04
N LEU A 95 9.53 3.01 -9.82
CA LEU A 95 8.57 3.46 -8.81
C LEU A 95 9.08 4.69 -8.03
N ASP A 96 10.40 4.81 -7.86
CA ASP A 96 11.09 5.98 -7.28
C ASP A 96 10.98 7.21 -8.19
#